data_AF-A0A1C5CXL8-F1
#
_entry.id   AF-A0A1C5CXL8-F1
#
_cell.length_a   1.000
_cell.length_b   1.000
_cell.length_c   1.000
_cell.angle_alpha   90.00
_cell.angle_beta   90.00
_cell.angle_gamma   90.00
#
_symmetry.space_group_name_H-M   'P 1'
#
loop_
_entity.id
_entity.type
_entity.pdbx_description
1 polymer ?
#
loop_
_entity_poly.entity_id
_entity_poly.type
_entity_poly.pdbx_seq_one_letter_code
_entity_poly.pdbx_strand_id
1 'polypeptide(L)'
;MADEQDKWLNPETAERLLDGEPLGAVDPATRDQAERLVRVLDALSAQAAPAAFELPGEQAALAAFRKAREAAADERTAALAAAAPSRRTGA
;
A
#
# COMPACT_ATOMS: atom_id res chain seq x y z
N MET A 1 2.30 24.45 -27.23
CA MET A 1 1.36 23.55 -26.55
C MET A 1 2.13 22.26 -26.30
N ALA A 2 2.52 21.98 -25.04
CA ALA A 2 3.39 20.84 -24.69
C ALA A 2 2.67 19.81 -23.80
N ASP A 3 1.42 20.06 -23.45
CA ASP A 3 0.72 19.42 -22.34
C ASP A 3 -0.04 18.15 -22.79
N GLU A 4 0.14 17.74 -24.05
CA GLU A 4 -0.47 16.53 -24.61
C GLU A 4 0.36 15.27 -24.35
N GLN A 5 1.64 15.41 -23.97
CA GLN A 5 2.53 14.26 -23.75
C GLN A 5 2.35 13.57 -22.38
N ASP A 6 1.58 14.16 -21.46
CA ASP A 6 1.42 13.63 -20.10
C ASP A 6 0.13 12.79 -19.89
N LYS A 7 -0.73 12.66 -20.91
CA LYS A 7 -2.03 11.97 -20.75
C LYS A 7 -1.96 10.46 -20.62
N TRP A 8 -0.86 9.83 -21.04
CA TRP A 8 -0.78 8.36 -21.07
C TRP A 8 -0.58 7.78 -19.66
N LEU A 9 0.14 8.47 -18.77
CA LEU A 9 0.41 8.06 -17.39
C LEU A 9 -0.59 8.71 -16.43
N ASN A 10 -1.86 8.32 -16.55
CA ASN A 10 -2.85 8.70 -15.55
C ASN A 10 -2.60 7.95 -14.22
N PRO A 11 -3.20 8.40 -13.10
CA PRO A 11 -2.98 7.77 -11.79
C PRO A 11 -3.29 6.27 -11.76
N GLU A 12 -4.36 5.83 -12.40
CA GLU A 12 -4.73 4.40 -12.45
C GLU A 12 -3.70 3.56 -13.23
N THR A 13 -3.24 4.06 -14.38
CA THR A 13 -2.17 3.45 -15.18
C THR A 13 -0.87 3.40 -14.39
N ALA A 14 -0.55 4.44 -13.62
CA ALA A 14 0.64 4.49 -12.78
C ALA A 14 0.59 3.42 -11.68
N GLU A 15 -0.53 3.31 -10.95
CA GLU A 15 -0.69 2.26 -9.93
C GLU A 15 -0.55 0.86 -10.54
N ARG A 16 -1.22 0.59 -11.66
CA ARG A 16 -1.09 -0.70 -12.36
C ARG A 16 0.35 -1.00 -12.77
N LEU A 17 1.08 0.01 -13.22
CA LEU A 17 2.50 -0.14 -13.57
C LEU A 17 3.36 -0.47 -12.34
N LEU A 18 3.10 0.19 -11.21
CA LEU A 18 3.81 -0.02 -9.95
C LEU A 18 3.50 -1.40 -9.33
N ASP A 19 2.28 -1.89 -9.51
CA ASP A 19 1.86 -3.23 -9.10
C ASP A 19 2.42 -4.34 -10.02
N GLY A 20 3.00 -3.97 -11.17
CA GLY A 20 3.49 -4.91 -12.18
C GLY A 20 2.39 -5.51 -13.06
N GLU A 21 1.19 -4.93 -13.04
CA GLU A 21 0.06 -5.36 -13.84
C GLU A 21 0.24 -4.96 -15.32
N PRO A 22 -0.15 -5.82 -16.27
CA PRO A 22 -0.03 -5.51 -17.69
C PRO A 22 -0.93 -4.32 -18.05
N LEU A 23 -0.34 -3.28 -18.64
CA LEU A 23 -1.12 -2.19 -19.21
C LEU A 23 -2.08 -2.74 -20.28
N GLY A 24 -3.30 -2.20 -20.31
CA GLY A 24 -4.36 -2.66 -21.24
C GLY A 24 -4.01 -2.41 -22.72
N ALA A 25 -5.02 -2.31 -23.58
CA ALA A 25 -4.81 -1.97 -25.00
C ALA A 25 -4.35 -0.51 -25.16
N VAL A 26 -3.09 -0.23 -24.81
CA VAL A 26 -2.40 1.04 -25.03
C VAL A 26 -1.69 1.01 -26.38
N ASP A 27 -1.42 2.18 -26.94
CA ASP A 27 -0.67 2.27 -28.18
C ASP A 27 0.77 1.76 -28.00
N PRO A 28 1.43 1.30 -29.08
CA PRO A 28 2.79 0.75 -29.00
C PRO A 28 3.83 1.73 -28.43
N ALA A 29 3.72 3.03 -28.73
CA ALA A 29 4.67 4.02 -28.24
C ALA A 29 4.54 4.22 -26.72
N THR A 30 3.31 4.23 -26.21
CA THR A 30 3.03 4.22 -24.77
C THR A 30 3.57 2.96 -24.10
N ARG A 31 3.45 1.79 -24.74
CA ARG A 31 4.03 0.55 -24.22
C ARG A 31 5.55 0.62 -24.10
N ASP A 32 6.23 1.08 -25.14
CA ASP A 32 7.69 1.24 -25.15
C ASP A 32 8.15 2.23 -24.06
N GLN A 33 7.39 3.31 -23.86
CA GLN A 33 7.66 4.30 -22.83
C GLN A 33 7.47 3.73 -21.41
N ALA A 34 6.42 2.94 -21.18
CA ALA A 34 6.19 2.24 -19.92
C ALA A 34 7.30 1.23 -19.62
N GLU A 35 7.71 0.43 -20.60
CA GLU A 35 8.82 -0.52 -20.45
C GLU A 35 10.14 0.17 -20.12
N ARG A 36 10.40 1.32 -20.74
CA ARG A 36 11.58 2.14 -20.40
C ARG A 36 11.51 2.67 -18.97
N LEU A 37 10.34 3.13 -18.52
CA LEU A 37 10.15 3.63 -17.16
C LEU A 37 10.38 2.53 -16.13
N VAL A 38 9.80 1.34 -16.33
CA VAL A 38 10.00 0.17 -15.46
C VAL A 38 11.48 -0.17 -15.34
N ARG A 39 12.22 -0.25 -16.46
CA ARG A 39 13.67 -0.52 -16.43
C ARG A 39 14.46 0.50 -15.62
N VAL A 40 14.10 1.78 -15.69
CA VAL A 40 14.76 2.85 -14.92
C VAL A 40 14.42 2.70 -13.44
N LEU A 41 13.15 2.44 -13.10
CA LEU A 41 12.72 2.23 -11.72
C LEU A 41 13.39 0.99 -11.10
N ASP A 42 13.50 -0.10 -11.84
CA ASP A 42 14.23 -1.31 -11.41
C ASP A 42 15.70 -1.01 -11.15
N ALA A 43 16.35 -0.28 -12.07
CA ALA A 43 17.76 0.09 -11.90
C ALA A 43 17.98 1.02 -10.68
N LEU A 44 17.05 1.94 -10.42
CA LEU A 44 17.10 2.81 -9.25
C LEU A 44 16.81 2.02 -7.96
N SER A 45 15.85 1.11 -7.98
CA SER A 45 15.49 0.28 -6.84
C SER A 45 16.60 -0.70 -6.48
N ALA A 46 17.32 -1.25 -7.47
CA ALA A 46 18.50 -2.07 -7.23
C ALA A 46 19.67 -1.30 -6.59
N GLN A 47 19.77 0.02 -6.84
CA GLN A 47 20.75 0.90 -6.20
C GLN A 47 20.32 1.34 -4.80
N ALA A 48 19.01 1.39 -4.54
CA ALA A 48 18.47 1.59 -3.22
C ALA A 48 18.77 0.34 -2.38
N ALA A 49 19.93 0.33 -1.72
CA ALA A 49 20.25 -0.74 -0.80
C ALA A 49 19.12 -0.82 0.23
N PRO A 50 18.50 -2.00 0.43
CA PRO A 50 17.62 -2.19 1.57
C PRO A 50 18.41 -1.77 2.82
N ALA A 51 17.73 -1.16 3.79
CA ALA A 51 18.39 -0.77 5.03
C ALA A 51 19.12 -1.99 5.59
N ALA A 52 20.46 -1.95 5.55
CA ALA A 52 21.29 -3.11 5.90
C ALA A 52 21.12 -3.49 7.39
N PHE A 53 20.58 -2.56 8.18
CA PHE A 53 20.29 -2.68 9.59
C PHE A 53 18.97 -1.99 9.91
N GLU A 54 18.34 -2.42 11.01
CA GLU A 54 17.16 -1.75 11.55
C GLU A 54 17.45 -0.26 11.78
N LEU A 55 16.50 0.59 11.41
CA LEU A 55 16.62 2.02 11.66
C LEU A 55 16.57 2.27 13.18
N PRO A 56 17.33 3.25 13.71
CA PRO A 56 17.26 3.59 15.12
C PRO A 56 15.82 3.88 15.56
N GLY A 57 15.31 3.10 16.50
CA GLY A 57 13.94 3.24 17.02
C GLY A 57 12.84 2.50 16.24
N GLU A 58 13.17 1.77 15.18
CA GLU A 58 12.20 1.00 14.38
C GLU A 58 11.42 -0.02 15.23
N GLN A 59 12.11 -0.81 16.04
CA GLN A 59 11.45 -1.77 16.95
C GLN A 59 10.53 -1.09 17.96
N ALA A 60 10.89 0.10 18.46
CA ALA A 60 10.04 0.86 19.37
C ALA A 60 8.78 1.37 18.66
N ALA A 61 8.90 1.85 17.42
CA ALA A 61 7.76 2.25 16.60
C ALA A 61 6.83 1.07 16.29
N LEU A 62 7.39 -0.09 15.93
CA LEU A 62 6.62 -1.32 15.69
C LEU A 62 5.92 -1.82 16.95
N ALA A 63 6.58 -1.78 18.11
CA ALA A 63 5.97 -2.13 19.38
C ALA A 63 4.81 -1.18 19.74
N ALA A 64 4.99 0.13 19.53
CA ALA A 64 3.94 1.12 19.76
C ALA A 64 2.73 0.88 18.84
N PHE A 65 2.97 0.58 17.55
CA PHE A 65 1.90 0.28 16.60
C PHE A 65 1.13 -1.00 16.95
N ARG A 66 1.84 -2.08 17.33
CA ARG A 66 1.21 -3.34 17.76
C ARG A 66 0.35 -3.13 19.01
N LYS A 67 0.88 -2.42 20.01
CA LYS A 67 0.14 -2.08 21.23
C LYS A 67 -1.13 -1.27 20.92
N ALA A 68 -1.05 -0.30 20.01
CA ALA A 68 -2.21 0.47 19.59
C ALA A 68 -3.27 -0.40 18.89
N ARG A 69 -2.84 -1.36 18.06
CA ARG A 69 -3.73 -2.34 17.41
C ARG A 69 -4.41 -3.28 18.39
N GLU A 70 -3.69 -3.79 19.38
CA GLU A 70 -4.24 -4.63 20.45
C GLU A 70 -5.29 -3.87 21.25
N ALA A 71 -4.97 -2.65 21.70
CA ALA A 71 -5.92 -1.80 22.42
C ALA A 71 -7.21 -1.55 21.61
N ALA A 72 -7.09 -1.25 20.32
CA ALA A 72 -8.26 -1.05 19.45
C ALA A 72 -9.09 -2.33 19.27
N ALA A 73 -8.45 -3.51 19.23
CA ALA A 73 -9.15 -4.80 19.15
C ALA A 73 -9.87 -5.14 20.46
N ASP A 74 -9.27 -4.83 21.60
CA ASP A 74 -9.88 -4.99 22.93
C ASP A 74 -11.10 -4.08 23.08
N GLU A 75 -10.99 -2.81 22.69
CA GLU A 75 -12.11 -1.87 22.66
C GLU A 75 -13.25 -2.37 21.76
N ARG A 76 -12.91 -2.90 20.58
CA ARG A 76 -13.91 -3.45 19.66
C ARG A 76 -14.61 -4.68 20.26
N THR A 77 -13.86 -5.55 20.93
CA THR A 77 -14.39 -6.75 21.58
C THR A 77 -15.30 -6.38 22.76
N ALA A 78 -14.89 -5.41 23.58
CA ALA A 78 -15.70 -4.88 24.66
C ALA A 78 -17.00 -4.24 24.15
N ALA A 79 -16.94 -3.46 23.07
CA ALA A 79 -18.12 -2.88 22.44
C ALA A 79 -19.08 -3.96 21.89
N LEU A 80 -18.56 -5.04 21.30
CA LEU A 80 -19.37 -6.16 20.82
C LEU A 80 -20.01 -6.95 21.98
N ALA A 81 -19.28 -7.15 23.08
CA ALA A 81 -19.80 -7.80 24.28
C ALA A 81 -20.90 -6.96 24.96
N ALA A 82 -20.73 -5.63 25.00
CA ALA A 82 -21.74 -4.71 25.50
C ALA A 82 -23.00 -4.63 24.60
N ALA A 83 -22.83 -4.87 23.30
CA ALA A 83 -23.93 -4.89 22.33
C ALA A 83 -24.66 -6.24 22.25
N ALA A 84 -24.13 -7.31 22.85
CA ALA A 84 -24.79 -8.61 22.87
C ALA A 84 -26.06 -8.56 23.75
N PRO A 85 -27.23 -8.98 23.26
CA PRO A 85 -28.47 -8.85 24.02
C PRO A 85 -28.42 -9.77 25.24
N SER A 86 -28.61 -9.19 26.43
CA SER A 86 -28.80 -9.91 27.69
C SER A 86 -29.87 -10.99 27.50
N ARG A 87 -29.46 -12.26 27.38
CA ARG A 87 -30.41 -13.39 27.35
C ARG A 87 -31.14 -13.39 28.68
N ARG A 88 -32.39 -12.94 28.61
CA ARG A 88 -33.43 -13.01 29.62
C ARG A 88 -33.48 -14.44 30.17
N THR A 89 -32.81 -14.66 31.30
CA THR A 89 -32.95 -15.85 32.11
C THR A 89 -33.78 -15.41 33.31
N GLY A 90 -35.06 -15.76 33.29
CA GLY A 90 -36.01 -15.51 34.35
C GLY A 90 -37.08 -16.56 34.23
N ALA A 91 -36.97 -17.55 35.11
CA ALA A 91 -37.80 -18.74 35.28
C ALA A 91 -39.27 -18.41 35.59
#